data_AF-A0A094JWK7-F1
#
_entry.id   AF-A0A094JWK7-F1
#
_cell.length_a   1.000
_cell.length_b   1.000
_cell.length_c   1.000
_cell.angle_alpha   90.00
_cell.angle_beta   90.00
_cell.angle_gamma   90.00
#
_symmetry.space_group_name_H-M   'P 1'
#
loop_
_entity.id
_entity.type
_entity.pdbx_description
1 polymer ?
#
loop_
_entity_poly.entity_id
_entity_poly.type
_entity_poly.pdbx_seq_one_letter_code
_entity_poly.pdbx_strand_id
1 'polypeptide(L)'
;MLKRPEMTYEHIQMIAPSEQPIDPEVAEQVEIQIKYEGYIEKSLQQVEKLKKMENKKIPEDIDYDAITGLATEARQKLKQVRPLSIAQASRISGVNPADISILLVYLEQGKIARVSNE
;
A
#
# COMPACT_ATOMS: atom_id res chain seq x y z
N MET A 1 22.68 13.30 4.22
CA MET A 1 22.58 14.18 5.41
C MET A 1 21.12 14.62 5.64
N LEU A 2 20.41 15.18 4.65
CA LEU A 2 18.98 15.61 4.77
C LEU A 2 17.95 14.51 5.05
N LYS A 3 18.30 13.23 4.89
CA LYS A 3 17.44 12.10 5.28
C LYS A 3 17.27 11.95 6.82
N ARG A 4 18.00 12.72 7.63
CA ARG A 4 17.88 12.71 9.09
C ARG A 4 16.75 13.67 9.53
N PRO A 5 15.88 13.28 10.48
CA PRO A 5 14.73 14.11 10.87
C PRO A 5 15.13 15.50 11.37
N GLU A 6 16.22 15.56 12.13
CA GLU A 6 16.76 16.75 12.80
C GLU A 6 17.44 17.75 11.85
N MET A 7 17.56 17.42 10.56
CA MET A 7 18.37 18.18 9.62
C MET A 7 17.52 18.97 8.64
N THR A 8 17.74 20.29 8.57
CA THR A 8 17.05 21.20 7.66
C THR A 8 17.97 21.63 6.51
N TYR A 9 17.39 22.23 5.47
CA TYR A 9 18.17 22.83 4.39
C TYR A 9 19.12 23.94 4.91
N GLU A 10 18.70 24.69 5.92
CA GLU A 10 19.52 25.73 6.58
C GLU A 10 20.81 25.15 7.19
N HIS A 11 20.75 23.95 7.78
CA HIS A 11 21.95 23.26 8.27
C HIS A 11 22.93 22.94 7.14
N ILE A 12 22.45 22.64 5.93
CA ILE A 12 23.33 22.47 4.77
C ILE A 12 23.93 23.81 4.36
N GLN A 13 23.15 24.88 4.32
CA GLN A 13 23.62 26.20 3.91
C GLN A 13 24.69 26.78 4.85
N MET A 14 24.67 26.43 6.14
CA MET A 14 25.72 26.80 7.08
C MET A 14 27.05 26.05 6.88
N ILE A 15 27.01 24.82 6.36
CA ILE A 15 28.18 23.95 6.18
C ILE A 15 28.74 24.06 4.75
N ALA A 16 27.85 24.20 3.77
CA ALA A 16 28.13 24.28 2.35
C ALA A 16 27.17 25.29 1.70
N PRO A 17 27.45 26.59 1.81
CA PRO A 17 26.60 27.63 1.24
C PRO A 17 26.54 27.52 -0.28
N SER A 18 25.33 27.70 -0.82
CA SER A 18 25.08 27.79 -2.26
C SER A 18 25.66 29.10 -2.82
N GLU A 19 26.22 29.04 -4.04
CA GLU A 19 26.71 30.23 -4.76
C GLU A 19 25.56 31.19 -5.14
N GLN A 20 24.33 30.67 -5.23
CA GLN A 20 23.13 31.46 -5.52
C GLN A 20 22.08 31.29 -4.41
N PRO A 21 21.39 32.36 -4.01
CA PRO A 21 20.28 32.25 -3.07
C PRO A 21 19.17 31.41 -3.69
N ILE A 22 18.70 30.42 -2.94
CA ILE A 22 17.61 29.52 -3.33
C ILE A 22 16.33 30.04 -2.70
N ASP A 23 15.23 29.96 -3.43
CA ASP A 23 13.92 30.33 -2.93
C ASP A 23 13.55 29.46 -1.70
N PRO A 24 13.06 30.05 -0.60
CA PRO A 24 12.65 29.30 0.59
C PRO A 24 11.66 28.17 0.30
N GLU A 25 10.73 28.36 -0.64
CA GLU A 25 9.75 27.33 -1.02
C GLU A 25 10.44 26.14 -1.72
N VAL A 26 11.46 26.43 -2.53
CA VAL A 26 12.28 25.40 -3.20
C VAL A 26 13.13 24.64 -2.16
N ALA A 27 13.73 25.34 -1.21
CA ALA A 27 14.50 24.74 -0.13
C ALA A 27 13.63 23.80 0.74
N GLU A 28 12.40 24.24 1.07
CA GLU A 28 11.42 23.43 1.81
C GLU A 28 11.02 22.19 1.01
N GLN A 29 10.70 22.33 -0.29
CA GLN A 29 10.33 21.19 -1.14
C GLN A 29 11.46 20.16 -1.23
N VAL A 30 12.71 20.59 -1.38
CA VAL A 30 13.88 19.69 -1.41
C VAL A 30 14.00 18.94 -0.08
N GLU A 31 13.79 19.62 1.05
CA GLU A 31 13.81 18.99 2.37
C GLU A 31 12.70 17.94 2.52
N ILE A 32 11.46 18.28 2.17
CA ILE A 32 10.31 17.37 2.22
C ILE A 32 10.57 16.15 1.33
N GLN A 33 10.94 16.37 0.06
CA GLN A 33 11.16 15.28 -0.87
C GLN A 33 12.23 14.32 -0.37
N ILE A 34 13.37 14.81 0.12
CA ILE A 34 14.46 13.96 0.60
C ILE A 34 14.09 13.22 1.89
N LYS A 35 13.38 13.88 2.81
CA LYS A 35 12.96 13.26 4.08
C LYS A 35 11.92 12.16 3.87
N TYR A 36 10.99 12.36 2.94
CA TYR A 36 9.88 11.46 2.71
C TYR A 36 10.04 10.53 1.51
N GLU A 37 11.12 10.66 0.71
CA GLU A 37 11.42 9.88 -0.50
C GLU A 37 11.08 8.39 -0.33
N GLY A 38 11.62 7.74 0.71
CA GLY A 38 11.42 6.30 0.93
C GLY A 38 9.98 5.92 1.30
N TYR A 39 9.26 6.79 2.01
CA TYR A 39 7.85 6.58 2.35
C TYR A 39 6.96 6.77 1.12
N ILE A 40 7.25 7.80 0.32
CA ILE A 40 6.57 8.08 -0.94
C ILE A 40 6.79 6.92 -1.91
N GLU A 41 8.04 6.47 -2.08
CA GLU A 41 8.38 5.36 -2.96
C GLU A 41 7.67 4.07 -2.55
N LYS A 42 7.68 3.72 -1.25
CA LYS A 42 6.96 2.55 -0.73
C LYS A 42 5.45 2.63 -0.99
N SER A 43 4.87 3.81 -0.82
CA SER A 43 3.44 4.04 -1.07
C SER A 43 3.12 3.90 -2.56
N LEU A 44 3.96 4.46 -3.44
CA LEU A 44 3.82 4.34 -4.89
C LEU A 44 3.94 2.87 -5.36
N GLN A 45 4.90 2.12 -4.82
CA GLN A 45 5.04 0.69 -5.12
C GLN A 45 3.78 -0.10 -4.73
N GLN A 46 3.16 0.22 -3.59
CA GLN A 46 1.92 -0.42 -3.16
C GLN A 46 0.74 -0.05 -4.05
N VAL A 47 0.65 1.22 -4.48
CA VAL A 47 -0.36 1.67 -5.46
C VAL A 47 -0.18 0.96 -6.80
N GLU A 48 1.05 0.84 -7.32
CA GLU A 48 1.31 0.10 -8.55
C GLU A 48 0.94 -1.38 -8.45
N LYS A 49 1.28 -2.03 -7.33
CA LYS A 49 0.92 -3.43 -7.09
C LYS A 49 -0.60 -3.60 -7.07
N LEU A 50 -1.33 -2.71 -6.40
CA LEU A 50 -2.79 -2.72 -6.38
C LEU A 50 -3.37 -2.53 -7.80
N LYS A 51 -2.89 -1.54 -8.56
CA LYS A 51 -3.34 -1.28 -9.94
C LYS A 51 -3.13 -2.48 -10.87
N LYS A 52 -1.97 -3.12 -10.81
CA LYS A 52 -1.67 -4.31 -11.63
C LYS A 52 -2.62 -5.48 -11.34
N MET A 53 -3.28 -5.46 -10.18
CA MET A 53 -4.02 -6.60 -9.67
C MET A 53 -5.50 -6.33 -9.45
N GLU A 54 -6.00 -5.14 -9.78
CA GLU A 54 -7.44 -4.82 -9.82
C GLU A 54 -8.24 -5.84 -10.64
N ASN A 55 -7.65 -6.34 -11.73
CA ASN A 55 -8.27 -7.30 -12.63
C ASN A 55 -8.06 -8.78 -12.22
N LYS A 56 -7.37 -9.08 -11.12
CA LYS A 56 -7.26 -10.47 -10.66
C LYS A 56 -8.63 -10.98 -10.26
N LYS A 57 -9.00 -12.12 -10.82
CA LYS A 57 -10.20 -12.86 -10.44
C LYS A 57 -9.99 -13.56 -9.10
N ILE A 58 -11.05 -13.58 -8.32
CA ILE A 58 -11.12 -14.35 -7.08
C ILE A 58 -11.93 -15.62 -7.41
N PRO A 59 -11.42 -16.82 -7.10
CA PRO A 59 -12.20 -18.05 -7.26
C PRO A 59 -13.50 -17.99 -6.45
N GLU A 60 -14.62 -18.38 -7.06
CA GLU A 60 -15.94 -18.33 -6.41
C GLU A 60 -16.01 -19.22 -5.16
N ASP A 61 -15.30 -20.36 -5.23
CA ASP A 61 -15.20 -21.38 -4.21
C ASP A 61 -14.11 -21.12 -3.18
N ILE A 62 -13.47 -19.94 -3.16
CA ILE A 62 -12.44 -19.62 -2.17
C ILE A 62 -12.97 -19.75 -0.74
N ASP A 63 -12.16 -20.35 0.12
CA ASP A 63 -12.36 -20.34 1.56
C ASP A 63 -11.64 -19.14 2.19
N TYR A 64 -12.41 -18.11 2.54
CA TYR A 64 -11.89 -16.93 3.24
C TYR A 64 -11.53 -17.20 4.71
N ASP A 65 -12.02 -18.29 5.32
CA ASP A 65 -11.66 -18.67 6.68
C ASP A 65 -10.23 -19.20 6.75
N ALA A 66 -9.75 -19.82 5.67
CA ALA A 66 -8.37 -20.29 5.54
C ALA A 66 -7.33 -19.16 5.42
N ILE A 67 -7.75 -17.91 5.17
CA ILE A 67 -6.83 -16.79 4.99
C ILE A 67 -6.43 -16.21 6.35
N THR A 68 -5.18 -16.44 6.74
CA THR A 68 -4.61 -15.91 7.98
C THR A 68 -4.31 -14.42 7.84
N GLY A 69 -4.62 -13.64 8.89
CA GLY A 69 -4.32 -12.20 8.94
C GLY A 69 -5.41 -11.29 8.39
N LEU A 70 -6.43 -11.81 7.69
CA LEU A 70 -7.61 -11.01 7.36
C LEU A 70 -8.35 -10.60 8.63
N ALA A 71 -8.71 -9.31 8.71
CA ALA A 71 -9.55 -8.80 9.77
C ALA A 71 -10.88 -9.56 9.82
N THR A 72 -11.43 -9.75 11.02
CA THR A 72 -12.70 -10.47 11.22
C THR A 72 -13.83 -9.84 10.42
N GLU A 73 -13.94 -8.52 10.43
CA GLU A 73 -14.93 -7.78 9.65
C GLU A 73 -14.74 -8.00 8.15
N ALA A 74 -13.52 -7.81 7.63
CA ALA A 74 -13.22 -8.00 6.22
C ALA A 74 -13.55 -9.43 5.77
N ARG A 75 -13.18 -10.45 6.55
CA ARG A 75 -13.51 -11.85 6.29
C ARG A 75 -15.02 -12.08 6.20
N GLN A 76 -15.79 -11.56 7.17
CA GLN A 76 -17.25 -11.66 7.16
C GLN A 76 -17.85 -10.99 5.92
N LYS A 77 -17.41 -9.78 5.60
CA LYS A 77 -17.86 -9.02 4.43
C LYS A 77 -17.53 -9.71 3.11
N LEU A 78 -16.31 -10.24 2.97
CA LEU A 78 -15.88 -10.99 1.78
C LEU A 78 -16.68 -12.29 1.58
N LYS A 79 -16.98 -13.01 2.67
CA LYS A 79 -17.84 -14.21 2.64
C LYS A 79 -19.27 -13.88 2.26
N GLN A 80 -19.80 -12.75 2.72
CA GLN A 80 -21.16 -12.31 2.43
C GLN A 80 -21.31 -11.81 0.99
N VAL A 81 -20.37 -10.97 0.53
CA VAL A 81 -20.45 -10.33 -0.79
C VAL A 81 -19.97 -11.23 -1.92
N ARG A 82 -19.02 -12.15 -1.64
CA ARG A 82 -18.39 -13.04 -2.63
C ARG A 82 -17.93 -12.27 -3.89
N PRO A 83 -17.00 -11.30 -3.77
CA PRO A 83 -16.53 -10.55 -4.92
C PRO A 83 -15.83 -11.45 -5.96
N LEU A 84 -16.04 -11.16 -7.24
CA LEU A 84 -15.45 -11.88 -8.37
C LEU A 84 -14.04 -11.38 -8.71
N SER A 85 -13.65 -10.21 -8.20
CA SER A 85 -12.34 -9.61 -8.45
C SER A 85 -11.82 -8.81 -7.27
N ILE A 86 -10.52 -8.57 -7.26
CA ILE A 86 -9.86 -7.72 -6.26
C ILE A 86 -10.39 -6.29 -6.31
N ALA A 87 -10.65 -5.73 -7.50
CA ALA A 87 -11.26 -4.42 -7.62
C ALA A 87 -12.67 -4.34 -7.01
N GLN A 88 -13.45 -5.43 -7.09
CA GLN A 88 -14.75 -5.48 -6.41
C GLN A 88 -14.56 -5.57 -4.90
N ALA A 89 -13.63 -6.42 -4.44
CA ALA A 89 -13.33 -6.58 -3.02
C ALA A 89 -12.88 -5.27 -2.35
N SER A 90 -12.05 -4.46 -3.02
CA SER A 90 -11.53 -3.20 -2.48
C SER A 90 -12.58 -2.11 -2.28
N ARG A 91 -13.75 -2.23 -2.94
CA ARG A 91 -14.88 -1.30 -2.78
C ARG A 91 -15.85 -1.71 -1.68
N ILE A 92 -15.66 -2.87 -1.05
CA ILE A 92 -16.53 -3.34 0.01
C ILE A 92 -16.22 -2.54 1.29
N SER A 93 -17.25 -1.88 1.83
CA SER A 93 -17.12 -1.20 3.12
C SER A 93 -16.76 -2.19 4.23
N GLY A 94 -15.74 -1.85 5.02
CA GLY A 94 -15.15 -2.73 6.04
C GLY A 94 -13.99 -3.60 5.55
N VAL A 95 -13.62 -3.51 4.27
CA VAL A 95 -12.40 -4.14 3.72
C VAL A 95 -11.35 -3.05 3.46
N ASN A 96 -10.22 -3.10 4.16
CA ASN A 96 -9.19 -2.06 4.07
C ASN A 96 -8.05 -2.47 3.10
N PRO A 97 -7.13 -1.54 2.74
CA PRO A 97 -6.02 -1.85 1.83
C PRO A 97 -5.07 -2.96 2.31
N ALA A 98 -4.94 -3.15 3.63
CA ALA A 98 -4.12 -4.23 4.18
C ALA A 98 -4.79 -5.60 3.98
N ASP A 99 -6.11 -5.70 4.18
CA ASP A 99 -6.88 -6.91 3.91
C ASP A 99 -6.78 -7.31 2.44
N ILE A 100 -6.89 -6.33 1.53
CA ILE A 100 -6.69 -6.56 0.09
C ILE A 100 -5.28 -7.08 -0.17
N SER A 101 -4.26 -6.49 0.45
CA SER A 101 -2.87 -6.94 0.28
C SER A 101 -2.67 -8.39 0.78
N ILE A 102 -3.33 -8.80 1.85
CA ILE A 102 -3.29 -10.17 2.38
C ILE A 102 -3.99 -11.14 1.41
N LEU A 103 -5.21 -10.81 0.97
CA LEU A 103 -5.95 -11.60 -0.01
C LEU A 103 -5.14 -11.77 -1.30
N LEU A 104 -4.48 -10.71 -1.75
CA LEU A 104 -3.63 -10.69 -2.93
C LEU A 104 -2.47 -11.68 -2.84
N VAL A 105 -1.74 -11.64 -1.72
CA VAL A 105 -0.61 -12.54 -1.45
C VAL A 105 -1.10 -13.98 -1.38
N TYR A 106 -2.24 -14.22 -0.72
CA TYR A 106 -2.86 -15.54 -0.67
C TYR A 106 -3.18 -16.09 -2.07
N LEU A 107 -3.73 -15.25 -2.96
CA LEU A 107 -3.99 -15.62 -4.36
C LEU A 107 -2.70 -15.80 -5.18
N GLU A 108 -1.60 -15.10 -4.86
CA GLU A 108 -0.29 -15.26 -5.52
C GLU A 108 0.41 -16.57 -5.15
N GLN A 109 0.21 -17.06 -3.93
CA GLN A 109 0.82 -18.32 -3.46
C GLN A 109 0.27 -19.57 -4.18
N GLY A 110 -0.89 -19.46 -4.85
CA GLY A 110 -1.47 -20.51 -5.69
C GLY A 110 -2.08 -21.71 -4.94
N LYS A 111 -1.82 -21.86 -3.65
CA LYS A 111 -2.40 -22.90 -2.77
C LYS A 111 -3.69 -22.39 -2.12
N ILE A 112 -4.68 -22.09 -2.95
CA ILE A 112 -5.96 -21.52 -2.51
C ILE A 112 -6.84 -22.63 -1.94
N ALA A 113 -7.15 -22.56 -0.64
CA ALA A 113 -8.17 -23.40 -0.03
C ALA A 113 -9.56 -23.06 -0.59
N ARG A 114 -10.38 -24.09 -0.78
CA ARG A 114 -11.70 -24.00 -1.37
C ARG A 114 -12.74 -24.63 -0.47
N VAL A 115 -13.93 -24.03 -0.43
CA VAL A 115 -15.07 -24.61 0.27
C VAL A 115 -15.63 -25.73 -0.59
N SER A 116 -15.67 -26.96 -0.06
CA SER A 116 -16.40 -28.05 -0.69
C SER A 116 -17.90 -27.74 -0.62
N ASN A 117 -18.57 -27.64 -1.76
CA ASN A 117 -20.02 -27.76 -1.79
C ASN A 117 -20.34 -29.25 -1.61
N GLU A 118 -20.85 -29.64 -0.45
CA GLU A 118 -21.66 -30.85 -0.32
C GLU A 118 -23.04 -30.65 -0.94
#